data_AF-A0A2P6WAX6-F1
#
_entry.id   AF-A0A2P6WAX6-F1
#
_cell.length_a   1.000
_cell.length_b   1.000
_cell.length_c   1.000
_cell.angle_alpha   90.00
_cell.angle_beta   90.00
_cell.angle_gamma   90.00
#
_symmetry.space_group_name_H-M   'P 1'
#
loop_
_entity.id
_entity.type
_entity.pdbx_description
1 polymer ?
#
loop_
_entity_poly.entity_id
_entity_poly.type
_entity_poly.pdbx_seq_one_letter_code
_entity_poly.pdbx_strand_id
1 'polypeptide(L)'
;MVRETVNLGNRMVTVVGTAHVSDRSVEEARDTIEELQPDFVGVELDENRLESLKDREGWKSIDIKEAVREGKGSVLALNLLMSMYQRKIGMKQGVEPGAELLEAVEVAEENEISYGVIDQEVSVTLEQVKEELGIFDKLFLLSSLFFEKTGIKVEELKESDMLSQIVSELEEEFPELKKVLLDERNEYMADQLLEKDFDHAVVFVGAAHVEGLTERLEEGKTEREEVENSSGIPWLKAIRFGFPIMIISMLGYAFFGIDFATGTKATSIWILANGFAAMLGAIVARSHVTTWLVSFISAPLTS
;
A
#
# COMPACT_ATOMS: atom_id res chain seq x y z
N MET A 1 -17.90 18.75 8.36
CA MET A 1 -17.99 17.49 7.57
C MET A 1 -18.92 17.62 6.38
N VAL A 2 -18.72 16.81 5.34
CA VAL A 2 -19.75 16.50 4.32
C VAL A 2 -20.60 15.36 4.89
N ARG A 3 -21.92 15.43 4.74
CA ARG A 3 -22.84 14.37 5.20
C ARG A 3 -23.78 14.00 4.05
N GLU A 4 -23.85 12.72 3.73
CA GLU A 4 -24.77 12.18 2.72
C GLU A 4 -25.55 11.02 3.33
N THR A 5 -26.83 10.90 2.98
CA THR A 5 -27.69 9.84 3.51
C THR A 5 -28.25 9.03 2.35
N VAL A 6 -27.94 7.74 2.36
CA VAL A 6 -28.42 6.74 1.40
C VAL A 6 -29.56 5.94 2.02
N ASN A 7 -30.65 5.77 1.26
CA ASN A 7 -31.77 4.95 1.66
C ASN A 7 -31.74 3.60 0.92
N LEU A 8 -31.52 2.51 1.68
CA LEU A 8 -31.42 1.14 1.18
C LEU A 8 -32.74 0.38 1.36
N GLY A 9 -33.86 1.08 1.15
CA GLY A 9 -35.23 0.56 1.30
C GLY A 9 -35.72 0.63 2.74
N ASN A 10 -35.43 -0.41 3.53
CA ASN A 10 -35.81 -0.47 4.95
C ASN A 10 -34.69 -0.02 5.89
N ARG A 11 -33.49 0.20 5.35
CA ARG A 11 -32.30 0.59 6.11
C ARG A 11 -31.80 1.95 5.63
N MET A 12 -31.15 2.69 6.50
CA MET A 12 -30.57 4.00 6.21
C MET A 12 -29.09 4.01 6.55
N VAL A 13 -28.27 4.59 5.68
CA VAL A 13 -26.84 4.78 5.93
C VAL A 13 -26.52 6.27 5.80
N THR A 14 -26.01 6.88 6.86
CA THR A 14 -25.48 8.25 6.83
C THR A 14 -23.97 8.19 6.75
N VAL A 15 -23.40 8.58 5.61
CA VAL A 15 -21.96 8.66 5.36
C VAL A 15 -21.46 10.05 5.76
N VAL A 16 -20.46 10.09 6.64
CA VAL A 16 -19.90 11.30 7.24
C VAL A 16 -18.44 11.44 6.83
N GLY A 17 -18.16 12.43 5.98
CA GLY A 17 -16.82 12.78 5.51
C GLY A 17 -16.05 13.60 6.53
N THR A 18 -15.01 13.01 7.10
CA THR A 18 -14.11 13.62 8.08
C THR A 18 -12.92 14.31 7.40
N ALA A 19 -12.47 15.41 8.00
CA ALA A 19 -11.21 16.06 7.64
C ALA A 19 -10.19 15.64 8.69
N HIS A 20 -9.52 14.52 8.44
CA HIS A 20 -8.57 13.92 9.38
C HIS A 20 -7.62 14.97 9.98
N VAL A 21 -7.37 14.86 11.29
CA VAL A 21 -6.44 15.70 12.08
C VAL A 21 -6.98 17.08 12.49
N SER A 22 -8.18 17.15 13.08
CA SER A 22 -8.60 18.35 13.82
C SER A 22 -9.45 18.03 15.05
N ASP A 23 -9.28 18.80 16.14
CA ASP A 23 -10.08 18.65 17.38
C ASP A 23 -11.58 18.80 17.07
N ARG A 24 -11.88 19.69 16.12
CA ARG A 24 -13.23 19.91 15.62
C ARG A 24 -13.84 18.65 14.98
N SER A 25 -13.04 17.81 14.31
CA SER A 25 -13.54 16.57 13.70
C SER A 25 -13.89 15.50 14.74
N VAL A 26 -13.21 15.50 15.89
CA VAL A 26 -13.53 14.64 17.03
C VAL A 26 -14.87 15.05 17.65
N GLU A 27 -15.04 16.34 17.97
CA GLU A 27 -16.31 16.87 18.50
C GLU A 27 -17.47 16.65 17.52
N GLU A 28 -17.27 16.94 16.24
CA GLU A 28 -18.29 16.73 15.21
C GLU A 28 -18.68 15.24 15.08
N ALA A 29 -17.78 14.29 15.35
CA ALA A 29 -18.10 12.85 15.32
C ALA A 29 -19.06 12.47 16.46
N ARG A 30 -18.74 12.90 17.69
CA ARG A 30 -19.59 12.72 18.87
C ARG A 30 -20.96 13.36 18.66
N ASP A 31 -20.99 14.64 18.28
CA ASP A 31 -22.22 15.39 18.04
C ASP A 31 -23.12 14.68 17.01
N THR A 32 -22.53 14.08 15.98
CA THR A 32 -23.28 13.37 14.94
C THR A 32 -23.96 12.10 15.49
N ILE A 33 -23.26 11.32 16.31
CA ILE A 33 -23.82 10.09 16.90
C ILE A 33 -24.90 10.44 17.93
N GLU A 34 -24.66 11.46 18.75
CA GLU A 34 -25.64 11.95 19.74
C GLU A 34 -26.88 12.54 19.07
N GLU A 35 -26.74 13.24 17.94
CA GLU A 35 -27.83 13.81 17.16
C GLU A 35 -28.67 12.73 16.46
N LEU A 36 -28.01 11.78 15.79
CA LEU A 36 -28.65 10.82 14.90
C LEU A 36 -29.13 9.55 15.60
N GLN A 37 -28.53 9.20 16.76
CA GLN A 37 -28.85 8.00 17.54
C GLN A 37 -28.96 6.72 16.66
N PRO A 38 -27.90 6.38 15.90
CA PRO A 38 -27.90 5.18 15.06
C PRO A 38 -27.90 3.90 15.90
N ASP A 39 -28.24 2.77 15.28
CA ASP A 39 -28.07 1.44 15.87
C ASP A 39 -26.75 0.77 15.46
N PHE A 40 -26.05 1.32 14.46
CA PHE A 40 -24.73 0.90 14.03
C PHE A 40 -23.78 2.07 13.71
N VAL A 41 -22.52 1.98 14.14
CA VAL A 41 -21.45 2.91 13.78
C VAL A 41 -20.34 2.20 13.00
N GLY A 42 -20.09 2.64 11.77
CA GLY A 42 -19.00 2.16 10.92
C GLY A 42 -17.83 3.14 10.89
N VAL A 43 -16.59 2.64 10.89
CA VAL A 43 -15.40 3.50 10.78
C VAL A 43 -14.41 2.99 9.71
N GLU A 44 -13.83 3.91 8.93
CA GLU A 44 -12.78 3.65 7.95
C GLU A 44 -11.43 3.32 8.64
N LEU A 45 -11.41 2.19 9.32
CA LEU A 45 -10.22 1.59 9.92
C LEU A 45 -10.21 0.11 9.58
N ASP A 46 -9.02 -0.50 9.65
CA ASP A 46 -8.87 -1.95 9.79
C ASP A 46 -8.70 -2.33 11.27
N GLU A 47 -8.90 -3.60 11.62
CA GLU A 47 -8.82 -4.08 13.01
C GLU A 47 -7.48 -3.77 13.67
N ASN A 48 -6.36 -3.96 12.96
CA ASN A 48 -5.03 -3.71 13.53
C ASN A 48 -4.85 -2.21 13.82
N ARG A 49 -5.42 -1.35 12.98
CA ARG A 49 -5.36 0.10 13.17
C ARG A 49 -6.27 0.58 14.29
N LEU A 50 -7.45 -0.01 14.45
CA LEU A 50 -8.30 0.27 15.60
C LEU A 50 -7.61 -0.16 16.91
N GLU A 51 -7.06 -1.37 16.97
CA GLU A 51 -6.28 -1.85 18.12
C GLU A 51 -5.10 -0.93 18.43
N SER A 52 -4.37 -0.49 17.39
CA SER A 52 -3.26 0.46 17.53
C SER A 52 -3.69 1.81 18.12
N LEU A 53 -4.86 2.32 17.75
CA LEU A 53 -5.36 3.60 18.23
C LEU A 53 -5.86 3.48 19.69
N LYS A 54 -6.46 2.33 20.04
CA LYS A 54 -6.84 2.00 21.43
C LYS A 54 -5.61 1.79 22.32
N ASP A 55 -4.60 1.09 21.84
CA ASP A 55 -3.36 0.78 22.57
C ASP A 55 -2.29 1.88 22.38
N ARG A 56 -2.57 3.09 22.90
CA ARG A 56 -1.73 4.30 22.82
C ARG A 56 -0.23 4.10 23.16
N GLU A 57 0.17 2.97 23.73
CA GLU A 57 1.56 2.60 24.04
C GLU A 57 2.20 1.55 23.10
N GLY A 58 1.43 0.73 22.38
CA GLY A 58 1.92 -0.43 21.62
C GLY A 58 2.85 -0.07 20.45
N TRP A 59 2.56 1.02 19.73
CA TRP A 59 3.33 1.43 18.53
C TRP A 59 4.70 2.02 18.82
N LYS A 60 4.94 2.51 20.04
CA LYS A 60 6.24 3.10 20.43
C LYS A 60 7.32 2.05 20.70
N SER A 61 7.00 0.75 20.59
CA SER A 61 7.87 -0.32 21.08
C SER A 61 8.52 -1.21 20.02
N ILE A 62 8.30 -0.98 18.71
CA ILE A 62 9.07 -1.71 17.70
C ILE A 62 10.51 -1.22 17.75
N ASP A 63 11.35 -1.94 18.50
CA ASP A 63 12.76 -1.70 18.56
C ASP A 63 13.32 -1.93 17.14
N ILE A 64 13.82 -0.86 16.52
CA ILE A 64 14.38 -0.84 15.16
C ILE A 64 15.41 -1.98 15.00
N LYS A 65 16.07 -2.37 16.09
CA LYS A 65 17.05 -3.45 16.13
C LYS A 65 16.42 -4.84 16.00
N GLU A 66 15.21 -5.03 16.51
CA GLU A 66 14.45 -6.29 16.46
C GLU A 66 13.82 -6.49 15.08
N ALA A 67 13.20 -5.46 14.51
CA ALA A 67 12.63 -5.51 13.16
C ALA A 67 13.66 -5.84 12.06
N VAL A 68 14.87 -5.28 12.16
CA VAL A 68 15.98 -5.59 11.23
C VAL A 68 16.46 -7.03 11.41
N ARG A 69 16.48 -7.53 12.64
CA ARG A 69 16.95 -8.88 12.96
C ARG A 69 15.95 -9.96 12.54
N GLU A 70 14.65 -9.65 12.55
CA GLU A 70 13.57 -10.54 12.14
C GLU A 70 13.27 -10.49 10.63
N GLY A 71 14.00 -9.68 9.85
CA GLY A 71 13.76 -9.55 8.42
C GLY A 71 12.50 -8.75 8.05
N LYS A 72 11.91 -8.03 9.01
CA LYS A 72 10.73 -7.15 8.84
C LYS A 72 11.13 -5.79 8.23
N GLY A 73 12.01 -5.80 7.23
CA GLY A 73 12.53 -4.59 6.59
C GLY A 73 11.45 -3.75 5.90
N SER A 74 10.40 -4.39 5.40
CA SER A 74 9.20 -3.73 4.85
C SER A 74 8.42 -2.95 5.91
N VAL A 75 8.24 -3.52 7.10
CA VAL A 75 7.56 -2.87 8.24
C VAL A 75 8.36 -1.66 8.71
N LEU A 76 9.69 -1.77 8.77
CA LEU A 76 10.56 -0.63 9.09
C LEU A 76 10.48 0.47 8.03
N ALA A 77 10.47 0.11 6.74
CA ALA A 77 10.35 1.07 5.65
C ALA A 77 8.98 1.79 5.67
N LEU A 78 7.90 1.05 5.92
CA LEU A 78 6.56 1.61 6.09
C LEU A 78 6.51 2.57 7.29
N ASN A 79 7.08 2.18 8.43
CA ASN A 79 7.15 3.04 9.62
C ASN A 79 7.95 4.32 9.36
N LEU A 80 9.05 4.25 8.62
CA LEU A 80 9.82 5.43 8.21
C LEU A 80 9.02 6.33 7.27
N LEU A 81 8.33 5.74 6.28
CA LEU A 81 7.48 6.48 5.35
C LEU A 81 6.33 7.19 6.08
N MET A 82 5.65 6.49 6.99
CA MET A 82 4.60 7.04 7.85
C MET A 82 5.13 8.14 8.77
N SER A 83 6.30 7.96 9.38
CA SER A 83 6.94 8.98 10.23
C SER A 83 7.33 10.24 9.43
N MET A 84 7.73 10.07 8.17
CA MET A 84 8.03 11.19 7.26
C MET A 84 6.75 11.90 6.84
N TYR A 85 5.68 11.17 6.56
CA TYR A 85 4.36 11.70 6.25
C TYR A 85 3.78 12.50 7.44
N GLN A 86 3.82 11.92 8.64
CA GLN A 86 3.44 12.58 9.90
C GLN A 86 4.23 13.89 10.13
N ARG A 87 5.54 13.88 9.86
CA ARG A 87 6.39 15.07 9.97
C ARG A 87 6.07 16.14 8.92
N LYS A 88 5.62 15.74 7.72
CA LYS A 88 5.35 16.63 6.58
C LYS A 88 3.96 17.28 6.66
N ILE A 89 2.96 16.58 7.20
CA ILE A 89 1.63 17.14 7.47
C ILE A 89 1.64 18.14 8.62
N GLY A 90 2.71 18.16 9.42
CA GLY A 90 2.91 19.15 10.46
C GLY A 90 1.93 18.92 11.60
N MET A 91 2.42 18.27 12.66
CA MET A 91 1.79 18.23 13.99
C MET A 91 1.72 19.65 14.62
N LYS A 92 1.05 20.59 13.94
CA LYS A 92 0.71 21.92 14.47
C LYS A 92 -0.63 21.90 15.22
N GLN A 93 -1.42 20.83 15.06
CA GLN A 93 -2.61 20.55 15.88
C GLN A 93 -2.35 19.22 16.58
N GLY A 94 -2.48 19.17 17.91
CA GLY A 94 -2.04 18.05 18.76
C GLY A 94 -2.91 16.79 18.70
N VAL A 95 -3.57 16.55 17.57
CA VAL A 95 -4.54 15.46 17.37
C VAL A 95 -3.90 14.34 16.57
N GLU A 96 -4.04 13.10 17.05
CA GLU A 96 -3.52 11.93 16.33
C GLU A 96 -4.39 11.64 15.09
N PRO A 97 -3.80 11.35 13.92
CA PRO A 97 -4.58 10.94 12.75
C PRO A 97 -5.43 9.70 13.04
N GLY A 98 -6.74 9.78 12.82
CA GLY A 98 -7.69 8.72 13.20
C GLY A 98 -8.33 8.92 14.56
N ALA A 99 -8.02 10.00 15.29
CA ALA A 99 -8.66 10.31 16.58
C ALA A 99 -10.18 10.51 16.43
N GLU A 100 -10.64 11.12 15.33
CA GLU A 100 -12.08 11.24 15.04
C GLU A 100 -12.78 9.90 14.83
N LEU A 101 -12.09 8.91 14.25
CA LEU A 101 -12.61 7.56 14.06
C LEU A 101 -12.61 6.77 15.36
N LEU A 102 -11.55 6.92 16.17
CA LEU A 102 -11.50 6.34 17.51
C LEU A 102 -12.60 6.91 18.40
N GLU A 103 -12.82 8.22 18.38
CA GLU A 103 -13.89 8.88 19.14
C GLU A 103 -15.26 8.33 18.73
N ALA A 104 -15.52 8.13 17.44
CA ALA A 104 -16.77 7.53 16.98
C ALA A 104 -17.00 6.13 17.58
N VAL A 105 -15.95 5.32 17.70
CA VAL A 105 -16.01 4.01 18.37
C VAL A 105 -16.23 4.15 19.87
N GLU A 106 -15.50 5.06 20.54
CA GLU A 106 -15.64 5.29 21.99
C GLU A 106 -17.06 5.79 22.34
N VAL A 107 -17.62 6.71 21.55
CA VAL A 107 -19.00 7.21 21.72
C VAL A 107 -20.03 6.10 21.46
N ALA A 108 -19.81 5.24 20.47
CA ALA A 108 -20.67 4.08 20.25
C ALA A 108 -20.65 3.11 21.44
N GLU A 109 -19.46 2.83 22.00
CA GLU A 109 -19.30 2.03 23.23
C GLU A 109 -20.02 2.66 24.42
N GLU A 110 -19.87 3.98 24.63
CA GLU A 110 -20.52 4.73 25.71
C GLU A 110 -22.05 4.66 25.65
N ASN A 111 -22.62 4.64 24.44
CA ASN A 111 -24.07 4.63 24.20
C ASN A 111 -24.64 3.21 23.97
N GLU A 112 -23.84 2.16 24.15
CA GLU A 112 -24.22 0.76 23.89
C GLU A 112 -24.71 0.52 22.44
N ILE A 113 -24.17 1.28 21.48
CA ILE A 113 -24.44 1.16 20.05
C ILE A 113 -23.49 0.13 19.43
N SER A 114 -23.98 -0.71 18.51
CA SER A 114 -23.14 -1.66 17.78
C SER A 114 -22.14 -0.91 16.90
N TYR A 115 -20.89 -1.35 16.81
CA TYR A 115 -19.89 -0.71 15.95
C TYR A 115 -19.06 -1.74 15.19
N GLY A 116 -18.42 -1.30 14.11
CA GLY A 116 -17.50 -2.13 13.35
C GLY A 116 -16.53 -1.34 12.48
N VAL A 117 -15.36 -1.93 12.26
CA VAL A 117 -14.45 -1.52 11.20
C VAL A 117 -15.02 -1.93 9.85
N ILE A 118 -14.89 -1.07 8.84
CA ILE A 118 -15.45 -1.33 7.51
C ILE A 118 -14.41 -1.31 6.40
N ASP A 119 -13.17 -0.95 6.71
CA ASP A 119 -12.11 -0.84 5.71
C ASP A 119 -11.27 -2.13 5.61
N GLN A 120 -10.57 -2.25 4.49
CA GLN A 120 -9.69 -3.37 4.20
C GLN A 120 -8.36 -3.23 4.95
N GLU A 121 -7.74 -4.36 5.30
CA GLU A 121 -6.38 -4.35 5.82
C GLU A 121 -5.41 -3.65 4.86
N VAL A 122 -4.69 -2.65 5.39
CA VAL A 122 -3.70 -1.88 4.61
C VAL A 122 -2.65 -2.76 3.92
N SER A 123 -2.30 -3.91 4.49
CA SER A 123 -1.39 -4.89 3.88
C SER A 123 -1.90 -5.40 2.54
N VAL A 124 -3.20 -5.68 2.45
CA VAL A 124 -3.83 -6.19 1.22
C VAL A 124 -3.86 -5.08 0.17
N THR A 125 -4.27 -3.88 0.55
CA THR A 125 -4.26 -2.71 -0.35
C THR A 125 -2.85 -2.45 -0.90
N LEU A 126 -1.81 -2.51 -0.07
CA LEU A 126 -0.42 -2.33 -0.50
C LEU A 126 0.06 -3.47 -1.42
N GLU A 127 -0.43 -4.69 -1.23
CA GLU A 127 -0.15 -5.81 -2.12
C GLU A 127 -0.81 -5.62 -3.49
N GLN A 128 -2.08 -5.21 -3.53
CA GLN A 128 -2.80 -4.90 -4.76
C GLN A 128 -2.15 -3.74 -5.52
N VAL A 129 -1.76 -2.66 -4.82
CA VAL A 129 -0.99 -1.55 -5.41
C VAL A 129 0.29 -2.05 -6.07
N LYS A 130 1.00 -2.96 -5.40
CA LYS A 130 2.21 -3.55 -5.96
C LYS A 130 1.90 -4.43 -7.17
N GLU A 131 0.77 -5.12 -7.23
CA GLU A 131 0.41 -5.95 -8.38
C GLU A 131 0.01 -5.12 -9.60
N GLU A 132 -0.75 -4.05 -9.39
CA GLU A 132 -1.24 -3.18 -10.46
C GLU A 132 -0.15 -2.25 -11.04
N LEU A 133 0.84 -1.85 -10.23
CA LEU A 133 1.93 -1.01 -10.72
C LEU A 133 2.85 -1.76 -11.70
N GLY A 134 3.06 -1.19 -12.88
CA GLY A 134 4.03 -1.66 -13.85
C GLY A 134 5.48 -1.57 -13.33
N ILE A 135 6.41 -2.28 -13.98
CA ILE A 135 7.84 -2.20 -13.62
C ILE A 135 8.36 -0.76 -13.82
N PHE A 136 7.86 -0.04 -14.82
CA PHE A 136 8.21 1.35 -15.08
C PHE A 136 7.67 2.28 -13.98
N ASP A 137 6.43 2.11 -13.54
CA ASP A 137 5.81 2.91 -12.48
C ASP A 137 6.51 2.67 -11.15
N LYS A 138 6.85 1.41 -10.85
CA LYS A 138 7.68 1.06 -9.69
C LYS A 138 9.05 1.73 -9.75
N LEU A 139 9.72 1.72 -10.90
CA LEU A 139 11.02 2.39 -11.07
C LEU A 139 10.88 3.91 -10.97
N PHE A 140 9.80 4.49 -11.50
CA PHE A 140 9.50 5.90 -11.40
C PHE A 140 9.22 6.34 -9.97
N LEU A 141 8.36 5.63 -9.24
CA LEU A 141 8.07 5.87 -7.81
C LEU A 141 9.32 5.67 -6.93
N LEU A 142 10.11 4.63 -7.19
CA LEU A 142 11.40 4.47 -6.51
C LEU A 142 12.32 5.64 -6.86
N SER A 143 12.37 6.05 -8.12
CA SER A 143 13.17 7.20 -8.54
C SER A 143 12.71 8.49 -7.84
N SER A 144 11.42 8.75 -7.70
CA SER A 144 10.91 9.98 -7.08
C SER A 144 11.26 10.05 -5.58
N LEU A 145 11.29 8.91 -4.89
CA LEU A 145 11.80 8.80 -3.51
C LEU A 145 13.31 9.10 -3.39
N PHE A 146 14.11 8.79 -4.43
CA PHE A 146 15.55 9.08 -4.46
C PHE A 146 15.90 10.45 -5.07
N PHE A 147 15.02 11.03 -5.89
CA PHE A 147 15.17 12.30 -6.58
C PHE A 147 14.45 13.46 -5.87
N GLU A 148 14.37 13.45 -4.53
CA GLU A 148 13.95 14.60 -3.69
C GLU A 148 14.86 15.86 -3.86
N LYS A 149 15.76 15.90 -4.83
CA LYS A 149 16.61 17.05 -5.18
C LYS A 149 16.29 17.67 -6.53
N THR A 150 15.02 17.90 -6.84
CA THR A 150 14.66 18.97 -7.78
C THR A 150 13.41 19.71 -7.30
N GLY A 151 13.62 20.59 -6.32
CA GLY A 151 12.92 21.86 -6.14
C GLY A 151 11.42 21.90 -6.45
N ILE A 152 10.61 21.33 -5.56
CA ILE A 152 9.28 21.90 -5.32
C ILE A 152 9.52 23.13 -4.46
N LYS A 153 9.27 24.32 -5.01
CA LYS A 153 9.36 25.59 -4.27
C LYS A 153 8.22 25.62 -3.26
N VAL A 154 8.55 25.44 -1.98
CA VAL A 154 7.62 25.37 -0.83
C VAL A 154 7.32 26.77 -0.30
N GLU A 155 7.16 27.74 -1.19
CA GLU A 155 6.76 29.09 -0.83
C GLU A 155 5.52 29.44 -1.64
N GLU A 156 4.40 29.58 -0.93
CA GLU A 156 3.07 30.03 -1.39
C GLU A 156 2.07 28.97 -1.91
N LEU A 157 1.86 27.86 -1.21
CA LEU A 157 0.61 27.12 -1.36
C LEU A 157 0.05 26.73 0.02
N LYS A 158 -1.25 26.98 0.23
CA LYS A 158 -1.96 26.55 1.43
C LYS A 158 -1.88 25.03 1.53
N GLU A 159 -1.59 24.51 2.71
CA GLU A 159 -1.46 23.06 2.99
C GLU A 159 -2.70 22.26 2.53
N SER A 160 -3.89 22.89 2.49
CA SER A 160 -5.14 22.26 2.05
C SER A 160 -5.27 22.04 0.54
N ASP A 161 -4.60 22.84 -0.31
CA ASP A 161 -4.68 22.71 -1.79
C ASP A 161 -3.53 21.91 -2.39
N MET A 162 -2.45 21.70 -1.64
CA MET A 162 -1.28 20.95 -2.11
C MET A 162 -1.53 19.45 -2.11
N LEU A 163 -2.23 18.95 -1.08
CA LEU A 163 -2.58 17.53 -0.99
C LEU A 163 -3.56 17.13 -2.10
N SER A 164 -4.58 17.95 -2.35
CA SER A 164 -5.52 17.71 -3.45
C SER A 164 -4.87 17.79 -4.82
N GLN A 165 -3.90 18.69 -5.04
CA GLN A 165 -3.13 18.74 -6.28
C GLN A 165 -2.20 17.54 -6.46
N ILE A 166 -1.49 17.11 -5.41
CA ILE A 166 -0.64 15.90 -5.48
C ILE A 166 -1.50 14.66 -5.72
N VAL A 167 -2.65 14.57 -5.06
CA VAL A 167 -3.61 13.48 -5.29
C VAL A 167 -4.14 13.54 -6.73
N SER A 168 -4.55 14.72 -7.22
CA SER A 168 -5.04 14.88 -8.60
C SER A 168 -3.97 14.60 -9.66
N GLU A 169 -2.71 14.97 -9.44
CA GLU A 169 -1.59 14.63 -10.33
C GLU A 169 -1.29 13.12 -10.26
N LEU A 170 -1.38 12.50 -9.08
CA LEU A 170 -1.29 11.03 -8.95
C LEU A 170 -2.47 10.33 -9.64
N GLU A 171 -3.68 10.88 -9.57
CA GLU A 171 -4.87 10.34 -10.23
C GLU A 171 -4.76 10.43 -11.75
N GLU A 172 -4.16 11.50 -12.28
CA GLU A 172 -3.97 11.69 -13.72
C GLU A 172 -2.81 10.85 -14.27
N GLU A 173 -1.70 10.72 -13.51
CA GLU A 173 -0.54 9.92 -13.94
C GLU A 173 -0.65 8.42 -13.62
N PHE A 174 -1.35 8.05 -12.54
CA PHE A 174 -1.48 6.67 -12.06
C PHE A 174 -2.94 6.32 -11.75
N PRO A 175 -3.80 6.21 -12.78
CA PRO A 175 -5.21 5.86 -12.60
C PRO A 175 -5.39 4.50 -11.89
N GLU A 176 -4.44 3.57 -12.08
CA GLU A 176 -4.43 2.28 -11.38
C GLU A 176 -4.25 2.43 -9.85
N LEU A 177 -3.53 3.47 -9.39
CA LEU A 177 -3.41 3.74 -7.95
C LEU A 177 -4.72 4.27 -7.37
N LYS A 178 -5.43 5.14 -8.10
CA LYS A 178 -6.75 5.62 -7.69
C LYS A 178 -7.72 4.46 -7.54
N LYS A 179 -7.73 3.56 -8.53
CA LYS A 179 -8.58 2.36 -8.53
C LYS A 179 -8.36 1.55 -7.24
N VAL A 180 -7.12 1.22 -6.90
CA VAL A 180 -6.82 0.39 -5.71
C VAL A 180 -6.98 1.15 -4.39
N LEU A 181 -6.49 2.39 -4.29
CA LEU A 181 -6.46 3.14 -3.03
C LEU A 181 -7.83 3.76 -2.68
N LEU A 182 -8.71 3.92 -3.66
CA LEU A 182 -10.00 4.58 -3.49
C LEU A 182 -11.16 3.68 -3.93
N ASP A 183 -11.23 3.32 -5.21
CA ASP A 183 -12.44 2.69 -5.77
C ASP A 183 -12.68 1.28 -5.20
N GLU A 184 -11.65 0.43 -5.14
CA GLU A 184 -11.72 -0.91 -4.57
C GLU A 184 -11.99 -0.88 -3.05
N ARG A 185 -11.50 0.15 -2.35
CA ARG A 185 -11.80 0.36 -0.93
C ARG A 185 -13.24 0.81 -0.72
N ASN A 186 -13.78 1.67 -1.59
CA ASN A 186 -15.20 2.04 -1.58
C ASN A 186 -16.10 0.83 -1.80
N GLU A 187 -15.75 -0.04 -2.76
CA GLU A 187 -16.42 -1.33 -2.98
C GLU A 187 -16.38 -2.18 -1.71
N TYR A 188 -15.19 -2.34 -1.13
CA TYR A 188 -15.01 -3.15 0.06
C TYR A 188 -15.87 -2.65 1.23
N MET A 189 -15.84 -1.35 1.50
CA MET A 189 -16.63 -0.70 2.55
C MET A 189 -18.14 -0.84 2.30
N ALA A 190 -18.59 -0.66 1.05
CA ALA A 190 -19.99 -0.82 0.69
C ALA A 190 -20.47 -2.26 0.95
N ASP A 191 -19.71 -3.27 0.51
CA ASP A 191 -20.02 -4.67 0.76
C ASP A 191 -20.14 -4.98 2.25
N GLN A 192 -19.15 -4.51 3.05
CA GLN A 192 -19.16 -4.70 4.49
C GLN A 192 -20.40 -4.09 5.14
N LEU A 193 -20.86 -2.92 4.69
CA LEU A 193 -22.07 -2.29 5.20
C LEU A 193 -23.33 -3.04 4.74
N LEU A 194 -23.39 -3.51 3.49
CA LEU A 194 -24.55 -4.22 2.95
C LEU A 194 -24.80 -5.56 3.66
N GLU A 195 -23.74 -6.22 4.13
CA GLU A 195 -23.77 -7.49 4.88
C GLU A 195 -24.17 -7.34 6.36
N LYS A 196 -24.12 -6.13 6.93
CA LYS A 196 -24.47 -5.89 8.34
C LYS A 196 -25.98 -5.75 8.53
N ASP A 197 -26.44 -6.11 9.73
CA ASP A 197 -27.83 -5.97 10.17
C ASP A 197 -27.96 -4.70 11.00
N PHE A 198 -28.66 -3.69 10.47
CA PHE A 198 -28.92 -2.39 11.08
C PHE A 198 -30.14 -1.75 10.42
N ASP A 199 -30.90 -0.92 11.14
CA ASP A 199 -31.94 -0.06 10.59
C ASP A 199 -31.36 1.32 10.22
N HIS A 200 -30.42 1.85 11.02
CA HIS A 200 -29.75 3.13 10.76
C HIS A 200 -28.26 3.12 11.15
N ALA A 201 -27.40 3.07 10.14
CA ALA A 201 -25.96 3.19 10.31
C ALA A 201 -25.47 4.63 10.13
N VAL A 202 -24.51 5.05 10.96
CA VAL A 202 -23.67 6.24 10.70
C VAL A 202 -22.24 5.77 10.45
N VAL A 203 -21.66 6.20 9.34
CA VAL A 203 -20.35 5.71 8.88
C VAL A 203 -19.38 6.88 8.73
N PHE A 204 -18.25 6.81 9.41
CA PHE A 204 -17.20 7.83 9.35
C PHE A 204 -16.09 7.40 8.39
N VAL A 205 -15.92 8.18 7.33
CA VAL A 205 -14.90 7.97 6.29
C VAL A 205 -14.14 9.26 6.01
N GLY A 206 -12.99 9.18 5.37
CA GLY A 206 -12.28 10.32 4.81
C GLY A 206 -13.09 10.96 3.69
N ALA A 207 -12.97 12.28 3.53
CA ALA A 207 -13.77 13.04 2.56
C ALA A 207 -13.70 12.51 1.11
N ALA A 208 -12.60 11.86 0.71
CA ALA A 208 -12.41 11.29 -0.61
C ALA A 208 -13.30 10.05 -0.88
N HIS A 209 -13.76 9.36 0.18
CA HIS A 209 -14.56 8.15 0.07
C HIS A 209 -16.06 8.42 0.04
N VAL A 210 -16.51 9.61 0.45
CA VAL A 210 -17.95 9.91 0.61
C VAL A 210 -18.73 9.68 -0.68
N GLU A 211 -18.36 10.37 -1.76
CA GLU A 211 -19.08 10.32 -3.04
C GLU A 211 -19.11 8.88 -3.61
N GLY A 212 -17.94 8.24 -3.68
CA GLY A 212 -17.83 6.89 -4.23
C GLY A 212 -18.53 5.82 -3.38
N LEU A 213 -18.46 5.93 -2.05
CA LEU A 213 -19.16 5.01 -1.16
C LEU A 213 -20.69 5.19 -1.24
N THR A 214 -21.18 6.42 -1.27
CA THR A 214 -22.61 6.73 -1.47
C THR A 214 -23.11 6.08 -2.76
N GLU A 215 -22.40 6.27 -3.88
CA GLU A 215 -22.77 5.69 -5.18
C GLU A 215 -22.82 4.15 -5.12
N ARG A 216 -21.82 3.50 -4.51
CA ARG A 216 -21.81 2.03 -4.39
C ARG A 216 -22.92 1.49 -3.50
N LEU A 217 -23.25 2.18 -2.41
CA LEU A 217 -24.38 1.82 -1.56
C LEU A 217 -25.71 1.93 -2.31
N GLU A 218 -25.89 2.96 -3.13
CA GLU A 218 -27.08 3.13 -3.97
C GLU A 218 -27.21 2.04 -5.05
N GLU A 219 -26.10 1.56 -5.61
CA GLU A 219 -26.11 0.44 -6.55
C GLU A 219 -26.57 -0.88 -5.93
N GLY A 220 -26.31 -1.09 -4.62
CA GLY A 220 -26.79 -2.24 -3.85
C GLY A 220 -26.29 -3.60 -4.33
N LYS A 221 -25.14 -3.66 -5.01
CA LYS A 221 -24.53 -4.91 -5.48
C LYS A 221 -23.52 -5.41 -4.47
N THR A 222 -23.60 -6.70 -4.12
CA THR A 222 -22.64 -7.41 -3.24
C THR A 222 -21.79 -8.43 -4.01
N GLU A 223 -21.89 -8.47 -5.34
CA GLU A 223 -21.15 -9.43 -6.15
C GLU A 223 -19.70 -8.95 -6.33
N ARG A 224 -18.83 -9.31 -5.39
CA ARG A 224 -17.41 -9.45 -5.70
C ARG A 224 -17.28 -10.59 -6.70
N GLU A 225 -16.93 -10.27 -7.94
CA GLU A 225 -16.13 -11.22 -8.71
C GLU A 225 -14.83 -11.37 -7.91
N GLU A 226 -14.66 -12.52 -7.25
CA GLU A 226 -13.36 -12.90 -6.72
C GLU A 226 -12.34 -12.68 -7.84
N VAL A 227 -11.49 -11.66 -7.67
CA VAL A 227 -10.35 -11.47 -8.54
C VAL A 227 -9.49 -12.70 -8.31
N GLU A 228 -9.69 -13.71 -9.16
CA GLU A 228 -8.83 -14.86 -9.27
C GLU A 228 -7.43 -14.31 -9.47
N ASN A 229 -6.65 -14.37 -8.39
CA ASN A 229 -5.29 -13.90 -8.34
C ASN A 229 -4.57 -14.54 -9.54
N SER A 230 -4.34 -13.74 -10.58
CA SER A 230 -3.81 -14.22 -11.84
C SER A 230 -2.35 -14.56 -11.61
N SER A 231 -2.16 -15.80 -11.19
CA SER A 231 -0.91 -16.34 -10.69
C SER A 231 0.19 -16.33 -11.76
N GLY A 232 0.89 -15.20 -11.85
CA GLY A 232 2.18 -15.04 -12.53
C GLY A 232 2.13 -15.21 -14.05
N ILE A 233 2.41 -14.11 -14.75
CA ILE A 233 2.42 -14.09 -16.21
C ILE A 233 3.31 -15.23 -16.78
N PRO A 234 2.75 -16.17 -17.59
CA PRO A 234 3.45 -17.39 -18.00
C PRO A 234 4.81 -17.17 -18.69
N TRP A 235 5.00 -16.02 -19.34
CA TRP A 235 6.25 -15.69 -20.02
C TRP A 235 7.42 -15.46 -19.04
N LEU A 236 7.16 -15.02 -17.80
CA LEU A 236 8.20 -14.85 -16.77
C LEU A 236 8.76 -16.22 -16.34
N LYS A 237 7.92 -17.25 -16.26
CA LYS A 237 8.37 -18.64 -16.05
C LYS A 237 9.15 -19.14 -17.27
N ALA A 238 8.70 -18.84 -18.48
CA ALA A 238 9.39 -19.21 -19.71
C ALA A 238 10.77 -18.55 -19.83
N ILE A 239 10.95 -17.30 -19.41
CA ILE A 239 12.27 -16.64 -19.38
C ILE A 239 13.15 -17.23 -18.29
N ARG A 240 12.60 -17.43 -17.08
CA ARG A 240 13.34 -17.99 -15.93
C ARG A 240 13.96 -19.35 -16.23
N PHE A 241 13.25 -20.22 -16.95
CA PHE A 241 13.75 -21.56 -17.28
C PHE A 241 14.30 -21.67 -18.71
N GLY A 242 13.77 -20.91 -19.66
CA GLY A 242 14.17 -20.97 -21.07
C GLY A 242 15.54 -20.35 -21.32
N PHE A 243 15.90 -19.25 -20.64
CA PHE A 243 17.20 -18.62 -20.82
C PHE A 243 18.37 -19.53 -20.37
N PRO A 244 18.34 -20.18 -19.17
CA PRO A 244 19.36 -21.15 -18.80
C PRO A 244 19.45 -22.34 -19.75
N ILE A 245 18.31 -22.91 -20.17
CA ILE A 245 18.27 -24.04 -21.11
C ILE A 245 18.89 -23.66 -22.46
N MET A 246 18.62 -22.45 -22.96
CA MET A 246 19.19 -21.93 -24.19
C MET A 246 20.72 -21.81 -24.09
N ILE A 247 21.23 -21.25 -23.00
CA ILE A 247 22.68 -21.09 -22.77
C ILE A 247 23.36 -22.46 -22.68
N ILE A 248 22.80 -23.41 -21.91
CA ILE A 248 23.34 -24.78 -21.80
C ILE A 248 23.33 -25.47 -23.17
N SER A 249 22.26 -25.30 -23.95
CA SER A 249 22.14 -25.88 -25.29
C SER A 249 23.19 -25.28 -26.25
N MET A 250 23.43 -23.97 -26.17
CA MET A 250 24.43 -23.29 -27.00
C MET A 250 25.87 -23.71 -26.62
N LEU A 251 26.16 -23.84 -25.32
CA LEU A 251 27.44 -24.37 -24.85
C LEU A 251 27.63 -25.84 -25.26
N GLY A 252 26.59 -26.67 -25.12
CA GLY A 252 26.60 -28.05 -25.58
C GLY A 252 26.83 -28.16 -27.09
N TYR A 253 26.16 -27.34 -27.88
CA TYR A 253 26.37 -27.27 -29.33
C TYR A 253 27.80 -26.85 -29.69
N ALA A 254 28.41 -25.94 -28.92
CA ALA A 254 29.81 -25.56 -29.15
C ALA A 254 30.78 -26.73 -28.96
N PHE A 255 30.55 -27.62 -27.98
CA PHE A 255 31.37 -28.81 -27.75
C PHE A 255 31.12 -29.96 -28.72
N PHE A 256 29.85 -30.24 -29.04
CA PHE A 256 29.46 -31.42 -29.81
C PHE A 256 29.21 -31.15 -31.30
N GLY A 257 28.85 -29.92 -31.66
CA GLY A 257 28.49 -29.52 -33.02
C GLY A 257 29.62 -28.81 -33.80
N ILE A 258 30.54 -28.14 -33.10
CA ILE A 258 31.66 -27.41 -33.72
C ILE A 258 32.98 -28.11 -33.43
N ASP A 259 33.59 -27.86 -32.26
CA ASP A 259 34.85 -28.47 -31.83
C ASP A 259 35.14 -28.18 -30.34
N PHE A 260 36.01 -28.99 -29.74
CA PHE A 260 36.35 -28.87 -28.32
C PHE A 260 37.03 -27.52 -27.95
N ALA A 261 37.82 -26.94 -28.86
CA ALA A 261 38.48 -25.65 -28.59
C ALA A 261 37.47 -24.50 -28.60
N THR A 262 36.46 -24.54 -29.48
CA THR A 262 35.37 -23.57 -29.47
C THR A 262 34.49 -23.71 -28.22
N GLY A 263 34.17 -24.94 -27.80
CA GLY A 263 33.43 -25.19 -26.55
C GLY A 263 34.14 -24.64 -25.31
N THR A 264 35.45 -24.92 -25.17
CA THR A 264 36.26 -24.39 -24.06
C THR A 264 36.37 -22.87 -24.07
N LYS A 265 36.53 -22.26 -25.25
CA LYS A 265 36.55 -20.81 -25.41
C LYS A 265 35.21 -20.18 -25.03
N ALA A 266 34.09 -20.71 -25.52
CA ALA A 266 32.75 -20.22 -25.21
C ALA A 266 32.44 -20.32 -23.72
N THR A 267 32.79 -21.44 -23.08
CA THR A 267 32.64 -21.64 -21.64
C THR A 267 33.48 -20.66 -20.84
N SER A 268 34.74 -20.42 -21.26
CA SER A 268 35.62 -19.47 -20.59
C SER A 268 35.08 -18.04 -20.67
N ILE A 269 34.59 -17.62 -21.85
CA ILE A 269 33.97 -16.30 -22.04
C ILE A 269 32.74 -16.17 -21.15
N TRP A 270 31.89 -17.19 -21.07
CA TRP A 270 30.67 -17.17 -20.26
C TRP A 270 30.97 -17.08 -18.75
N ILE A 271 31.94 -17.85 -18.26
CA ILE A 271 32.39 -17.80 -16.86
C ILE A 271 32.94 -16.41 -16.51
N LEU A 272 33.83 -15.89 -17.36
CA LEU A 272 34.48 -14.60 -17.11
C LEU A 272 33.50 -13.43 -17.19
N ALA A 273 32.58 -13.43 -18.16
CA ALA A 273 31.59 -12.38 -18.32
C ALA A 273 30.63 -12.31 -17.11
N ASN A 274 30.07 -13.45 -16.69
CA ASN A 274 29.16 -13.50 -15.54
C ASN A 274 29.89 -13.19 -14.23
N GLY A 275 31.08 -13.78 -14.02
CA GLY A 275 31.88 -13.51 -12.84
C GLY A 275 32.24 -12.03 -12.70
N PHE A 276 32.71 -11.40 -13.78
CA PHE A 276 33.11 -10.00 -13.76
C PHE A 276 31.93 -9.05 -13.56
N ALA A 277 30.79 -9.31 -14.22
CA ALA A 277 29.57 -8.52 -14.02
C ALA A 277 29.05 -8.60 -12.58
N ALA A 278 29.03 -9.79 -11.98
CA ALA A 278 28.62 -9.98 -10.58
C ALA A 278 29.59 -9.30 -9.61
N MET A 279 30.89 -9.38 -9.86
CA MET A 279 31.92 -8.69 -9.09
C MET A 279 31.74 -7.17 -9.16
N LEU A 280 31.48 -6.61 -10.35
CA LEU A 280 31.21 -5.17 -10.52
C LEU A 280 29.96 -4.74 -9.76
N GLY A 281 28.88 -5.53 -9.80
CA GLY A 281 27.68 -5.29 -9.00
C GLY A 281 28.00 -5.24 -7.50
N ALA A 282 28.80 -6.19 -7.01
CA ALA A 282 29.25 -6.22 -5.61
C ALA A 282 30.11 -4.99 -5.23
N ILE A 283 30.93 -4.49 -6.15
CA ILE A 283 31.72 -3.26 -5.97
C ILE A 283 30.81 -2.03 -5.88
N VAL A 284 29.85 -1.90 -6.80
CA VAL A 284 28.87 -0.79 -6.82
C VAL A 284 28.04 -0.78 -5.54
N ALA A 285 27.66 -1.95 -5.03
CA ALA A 285 26.97 -2.11 -3.75
C ALA A 285 27.85 -1.81 -2.52
N ARG A 286 29.12 -1.40 -2.71
CA ARG A 286 30.10 -1.11 -1.65
C ARG A 286 30.29 -2.26 -0.67
N SER A 287 30.16 -3.49 -1.16
CA SER A 287 30.36 -4.69 -0.33
C SER A 287 31.85 -4.92 -0.02
N HIS A 288 32.12 -5.80 0.95
CA HIS A 288 33.49 -6.15 1.32
C HIS A 288 34.21 -6.90 0.18
N VAL A 289 35.54 -6.80 0.11
CA VAL A 289 36.36 -7.42 -0.96
C VAL A 289 36.15 -8.94 -1.05
N THR A 290 35.87 -9.60 0.07
CA THR A 290 35.51 -11.02 0.10
C THR A 290 34.23 -11.30 -0.69
N THR A 291 33.25 -10.41 -0.64
CA THR A 291 32.00 -10.52 -1.41
C THR A 291 32.28 -10.40 -2.90
N TRP A 292 33.22 -9.54 -3.33
CA TRP A 292 33.58 -9.41 -4.74
C TRP A 292 34.12 -10.71 -5.31
N LEU A 293 35.03 -11.35 -4.57
CA LEU A 293 35.65 -12.62 -4.97
C LEU A 293 34.64 -13.77 -4.95
N VAL A 294 33.81 -13.84 -3.91
CA VAL A 294 32.75 -14.86 -3.82
C VAL A 294 31.76 -14.69 -4.97
N SER A 295 31.30 -13.47 -5.25
CA SER A 295 30.40 -13.18 -6.37
C SER A 295 31.00 -13.54 -7.72
N PHE A 296 32.30 -13.30 -7.93
CA PHE A 296 32.98 -13.69 -9.17
C PHE A 296 32.98 -15.21 -9.39
N ILE A 297 33.26 -15.97 -8.33
CA ILE A 297 33.37 -17.44 -8.39
C ILE A 297 31.98 -18.10 -8.45
N SER A 298 31.00 -17.57 -7.71
CA SER A 298 29.68 -18.18 -7.59
C SER A 298 28.76 -17.88 -8.77
N ALA A 299 28.91 -16.71 -9.41
CA ALA A 299 27.98 -16.27 -10.46
C ALA A 299 27.80 -17.30 -11.59
N PRO A 300 28.84 -17.92 -12.16
CA PRO A 300 28.67 -18.94 -13.19
C PRO A 300 27.96 -20.23 -12.73
N LEU A 301 27.78 -20.44 -11.43
CA LEU A 301 27.07 -21.60 -10.88
C LEU A 301 25.63 -21.28 -10.48
N THR A 302 25.32 -20.00 -10.27
CA THR A 302 24.03 -19.53 -9.77
C THR A 302 23.22 -18.73 -10.80
N SER A 303 23.80 -18.45 -11.98
CA SER A 303 23.17 -17.74 -13.10
C SER A 303 22.28 -18.61 -13.97
#